data_AF-A0A820Y486-F1
#
_entry.id   AF-A0A820Y486-F1
#
_cell.length_a   1.000
_cell.length_b   1.000
_cell.length_c   1.000
_cell.angle_alpha   90.00
_cell.angle_beta   90.00
_cell.angle_gamma   90.00
#
_symmetry.space_group_name_H-M   'P 1'
#
loop_
_entity.id
_entity.type
_entity.pdbx_description
1 polymer ?
#
loop_
_entity_poly.entity_id
_entity_poly.type
_entity_poly.pdbx_seq_one_letter_code
_entity_poly.pdbx_strand_id
1 'polypeptide(L)'
;INEKCCTVQRFGNLCPFTIKKIPPVYGYRTEKLVSIEKALEPIVPHIDELPYYIKIAKKYCHFPSEHGLTQDQSAAIYIYIMEWGDITLYHVLDKAL
;
A
#
# COMPACT_ATOMS: atom_id res chain seq x y z
N ILE A 1 19.16 -43.26 -12.05
CA ILE A 1 18.17 -42.22 -12.34
C ILE A 1 18.01 -41.40 -11.07
N ASN A 2 18.47 -40.15 -11.07
CA ASN A 2 17.98 -39.06 -10.23
C ASN A 2 18.68 -37.78 -10.69
N GLU A 3 18.00 -37.11 -11.61
CA GLU A 3 18.40 -35.86 -12.23
C GLU A 3 18.46 -34.75 -11.17
N LYS A 4 19.62 -34.12 -11.06
CA LYS A 4 19.76 -32.80 -10.45
C LYS A 4 19.20 -31.79 -11.45
N CYS A 5 17.98 -31.32 -11.25
CA CYS A 5 17.47 -30.18 -12.00
C CYS A 5 18.05 -28.89 -11.40
N CYS A 6 19.07 -28.36 -12.06
CA CYS A 6 19.71 -27.10 -11.76
C CYS A 6 18.69 -25.95 -11.78
N THR A 7 18.70 -25.16 -10.71
CA THR A 7 18.01 -23.88 -10.59
C THR A 7 18.59 -22.90 -11.61
N VAL A 8 17.80 -22.51 -12.61
CA VAL A 8 18.22 -21.51 -13.60
C VAL A 8 18.08 -20.12 -12.97
N GLN A 9 19.19 -19.60 -12.45
CA GLN A 9 19.29 -18.21 -12.01
C GLN A 9 19.85 -17.37 -13.17
N ARG A 10 18.95 -16.78 -13.97
CA ARG A 10 19.30 -15.73 -14.93
C ARG A 10 18.91 -14.38 -14.35
N PHE A 11 19.77 -13.83 -13.49
CA PHE A 11 19.79 -12.40 -13.24
C PHE A 11 21.16 -11.88 -13.64
N GLY A 12 21.19 -11.16 -14.75
CA GLY A 12 22.39 -10.48 -15.23
C GLY A 12 22.86 -9.45 -14.20
N ASN A 13 24.15 -9.52 -13.88
CA ASN A 13 25.03 -8.41 -13.53
C ASN A 13 24.48 -7.35 -12.56
N LEU A 14 23.84 -7.74 -11.45
CA LEU A 14 23.69 -6.85 -10.30
C LEU A 14 24.89 -7.06 -9.36
N CYS A 15 25.55 -5.94 -9.00
CA CYS A 15 26.64 -5.84 -8.05
C CYS A 15 26.39 -6.68 -6.77
N PRO A 16 27.43 -7.13 -6.04
CA PRO A 16 27.28 -7.94 -4.84
C PRO A 16 26.80 -7.07 -3.67
N PHE A 17 25.62 -6.48 -3.79
CA PHE A 17 24.86 -6.02 -2.65
C PHE A 17 24.31 -7.29 -1.99
N THR A 18 24.81 -7.61 -0.81
CA THR A 18 24.16 -8.55 0.11
C THR A 18 22.69 -8.17 0.20
N ILE A 19 21.82 -8.97 -0.42
CA ILE A 19 20.37 -8.81 -0.33
C ILE A 19 20.01 -9.04 1.13
N LYS A 20 19.87 -7.95 1.89
CA LYS A 20 19.52 -7.98 3.29
C LYS A 20 18.08 -8.50 3.35
N LYS A 21 17.87 -9.74 3.82
CA LYS A 21 16.53 -10.29 4.01
C LYS A 21 15.85 -9.51 5.13
N ILE A 22 14.88 -8.67 4.76
CA ILE A 22 14.04 -7.97 5.72
C ILE A 22 12.95 -8.95 6.16
N PRO A 23 12.76 -9.19 7.47
CA PRO A 23 11.67 -10.05 7.92
C PRO A 23 10.32 -9.45 7.53
N PRO A 24 9.29 -10.28 7.25
CA PRO A 24 7.95 -9.78 6.98
C PRO A 24 7.46 -8.88 8.12
N VAL A 25 6.77 -7.80 7.78
CA VAL A 25 6.22 -6.88 8.78
C VAL A 25 4.97 -7.52 9.40
N TYR A 26 5.13 -8.15 10.56
CA TYR A 26 4.04 -8.82 11.26
C TYR A 26 3.23 -7.89 12.17
N GLY A 27 3.70 -6.67 12.44
CA GLY A 27 3.10 -5.74 13.39
C GLY A 27 1.64 -5.39 13.09
N TYR A 28 1.26 -5.38 11.81
CA TYR A 28 -0.11 -5.03 11.38
C TYR A 28 -1.04 -6.24 11.26
N ARG A 29 -0.57 -7.47 11.49
CA ARG A 29 -1.35 -8.69 11.28
C ARG A 29 -2.52 -8.82 12.26
N THR A 30 -2.31 -8.39 13.51
CA THR A 30 -3.31 -8.44 14.59
C THR A 30 -4.03 -7.12 14.78
N GLU A 31 -3.65 -6.09 14.03
CA GLU A 31 -4.27 -4.77 14.13
C GLU A 31 -5.71 -4.82 13.62
N LYS A 32 -6.58 -4.10 14.33
CA LYS A 32 -7.99 -4.05 13.96
C LYS A 32 -8.15 -3.18 12.71
N LEU A 33 -8.77 -3.74 11.68
CA LEU A 33 -9.20 -2.96 10.53
C LEU A 33 -10.22 -1.90 11.00
N VAL A 34 -9.90 -0.65 10.72
CA VAL A 34 -10.72 0.52 11.01
C VAL A 34 -11.17 1.16 9.70
N SER A 35 -12.10 2.11 9.77
CA SER A 35 -12.48 2.88 8.59
C SER A 35 -11.32 3.75 8.12
N ILE A 36 -11.33 4.09 6.84
CA ILE A 36 -10.30 4.93 6.22
C ILE A 36 -10.18 6.30 6.90
N GLU A 37 -11.28 6.88 7.38
CA GLU A 37 -11.28 8.14 8.12
C GLU A 37 -10.49 8.03 9.43
N LYS A 38 -10.69 6.93 10.17
CA LYS A 38 -10.01 6.71 11.45
C LYS A 38 -8.54 6.35 11.25
N ALA A 39 -8.20 5.65 10.18
CA ALA A 39 -6.82 5.35 9.83
C ALA A 39 -6.01 6.61 9.50
N LEU A 40 -6.65 7.58 8.83
CA LEU A 40 -6.00 8.80 8.36
C LEU A 40 -6.09 9.98 9.34
N GLU A 41 -6.85 9.85 10.43
CA GLU A 41 -6.99 10.86 11.50
C GLU A 41 -5.65 11.49 11.95
N PRO A 42 -4.54 10.74 12.14
CA PRO A 42 -3.26 11.32 12.54
C PRO A 42 -2.62 12.22 11.48
N ILE A 43 -3.00 12.02 10.21
CA ILE A 43 -2.37 12.63 9.04
C ILE A 43 -3.24 13.78 8.49
N VAL A 44 -4.50 13.90 8.94
CA VAL A 44 -5.41 15.00 8.57
C VAL A 44 -4.75 16.39 8.64
N PRO A 45 -3.95 16.74 9.67
CA PRO A 45 -3.32 18.07 9.73
C PRO A 45 -2.27 18.33 8.65
N HIS A 46 -1.77 17.30 7.98
CA HIS A 46 -0.71 17.39 6.97
C HIS A 46 -1.25 17.43 5.54
N ILE A 47 -2.55 17.18 5.34
CA ILE A 47 -3.17 17.08 4.04
C ILE A 47 -4.39 17.99 4.00
N ASP A 48 -4.27 19.07 3.23
CA ASP A 48 -5.40 19.94 2.93
C ASP A 48 -6.48 19.12 2.21
N GLU A 49 -7.74 19.32 2.62
CA GLU A 49 -8.91 18.68 2.03
C GLU A 49 -8.91 17.13 2.06
N LEU A 50 -8.19 16.48 2.97
CA LEU A 50 -8.22 15.02 3.12
C LEU A 50 -9.63 14.39 3.16
N PRO A 51 -10.63 14.98 3.86
CA PRO A 51 -12.00 14.47 3.83
C PRO A 51 -12.64 14.46 2.43
N TYR A 52 -12.26 15.39 1.55
CA TYR A 52 -12.72 15.42 0.16
C TYR A 52 -12.12 14.28 -0.64
N TYR A 53 -10.81 14.04 -0.52
CA TYR A 53 -10.14 12.92 -1.18
C TYR A 53 -10.67 11.56 -0.70
N ILE A 54 -10.98 11.41 0.59
CA ILE A 54 -11.64 10.20 1.12
C ILE A 54 -13.00 9.98 0.45
N LYS A 55 -13.81 11.05 0.28
CA LYS A 55 -15.11 10.95 -0.41
C LYS A 55 -14.95 10.55 -1.87
N ILE A 56 -13.99 11.14 -2.58
CA ILE A 56 -13.66 10.73 -3.96
C ILE A 56 -13.26 9.26 -3.97
N ALA A 57 -12.38 8.85 -3.07
CA ALA A 57 -11.90 7.47 -3.04
C ALA A 57 -13.03 6.47 -2.82
N LYS A 58 -13.94 6.72 -1.88
CA LYS A 58 -15.12 5.86 -1.67
C LYS A 58 -16.09 5.83 -2.84
N LYS A 59 -16.15 6.92 -3.61
CA LYS A 59 -17.05 7.05 -4.77
C LYS A 59 -16.51 6.37 -6.03
N TYR A 60 -15.20 6.45 -6.26
CA TYR A 60 -14.55 5.97 -7.48
C TYR A 60 -13.75 4.68 -7.29
N CYS A 61 -13.63 4.17 -6.06
CA CYS A 61 -13.01 2.88 -5.83
C CYS A 61 -13.77 1.77 -6.57
N HIS A 62 -13.03 0.73 -6.95
CA HIS A 62 -13.62 -0.45 -7.55
C HIS A 62 -14.43 -1.22 -6.50
N PHE A 63 -15.75 -1.01 -6.53
CA PHE A 63 -16.72 -1.69 -5.69
C PHE A 63 -18.01 -1.96 -6.47
N PRO A 64 -18.60 -3.18 -6.39
CA PRO A 64 -18.16 -4.33 -5.60
C PRO A 64 -16.84 -4.92 -6.12
N SER A 65 -15.95 -5.29 -5.20
CA SER A 65 -14.65 -5.87 -5.56
C SER A 65 -14.77 -7.36 -5.87
N GLU A 66 -14.14 -7.80 -6.96
CA GLU A 66 -14.03 -9.22 -7.33
C GLU A 66 -13.29 -10.06 -6.27
N HIS A 67 -12.51 -9.40 -5.41
CA HIS A 67 -11.70 -10.03 -4.36
C HIS A 67 -12.37 -10.01 -2.98
N GLY A 68 -13.66 -9.63 -2.90
CA GLY A 68 -14.40 -9.58 -1.64
C GLY A 68 -13.94 -8.48 -0.69
N LEU A 69 -13.29 -7.43 -1.20
CA LEU A 69 -12.91 -6.27 -0.41
C LEU A 69 -14.13 -5.46 0.00
N THR A 70 -14.11 -4.94 1.24
CA THR A 70 -15.08 -3.94 1.67
C THR A 70 -14.85 -2.63 0.92
N GLN A 71 -15.87 -1.77 0.86
CA GLN A 71 -15.73 -0.47 0.22
C GLN A 71 -14.59 0.37 0.82
N ASP A 72 -14.39 0.31 2.14
CA ASP A 72 -13.30 1.01 2.82
C ASP A 72 -11.92 0.47 2.44
N GLN A 73 -11.79 -0.85 2.26
CA GLN A 73 -10.53 -1.47 1.79
C GLN A 73 -10.22 -1.07 0.34
N SER A 74 -11.22 -1.12 -0.54
CA SER A 74 -11.07 -0.65 -1.92
C SER A 74 -10.74 0.84 -1.98
N ALA A 75 -11.37 1.66 -1.14
CA ALA A 75 -11.09 3.10 -1.03
C ALA A 75 -9.68 3.37 -0.52
N ALA A 76 -9.17 2.58 0.43
CA ALA A 76 -7.81 2.71 0.96
C ALA A 76 -6.75 2.43 -0.13
N ILE A 77 -6.99 1.45 -0.99
CA ILE A 77 -6.12 1.20 -2.15
C ILE A 77 -6.23 2.35 -3.14
N TYR A 78 -7.45 2.81 -3.43
CA TYR A 78 -7.69 3.86 -4.42
C TYR A 78 -7.06 5.20 -4.01
N ILE A 79 -7.19 5.60 -2.75
CA ILE A 79 -6.60 6.86 -2.25
C ILE A 79 -5.06 6.82 -2.29
N TYR A 80 -4.46 5.63 -2.16
CA TYR A 80 -3.01 5.46 -2.21
C TYR A 80 -2.44 5.66 -3.62
N ILE A 81 -3.17 5.23 -4.65
CA ILE A 81 -2.78 5.38 -6.05
C ILE A 81 -3.26 6.69 -6.68
N MET A 82 -4.15 7.42 -5.99
CA MET A 82 -4.70 8.68 -6.48
C MET A 82 -3.63 9.78 -6.47
N GLU A 83 -3.54 10.51 -7.58
CA GLU A 83 -2.75 11.74 -7.67
C GLU A 83 -3.60 12.94 -7.21
N TRP A 84 -3.08 13.73 -6.27
CA TRP A 84 -3.71 14.97 -5.80
C TRP A 84 -3.03 16.20 -6.41
N GLY A 85 -2.59 16.07 -7.67
CA GLY A 85 -1.69 17.03 -8.31
C GLY A 85 -0.24 16.71 -7.97
N ASP A 86 0.48 17.65 -7.36
CA ASP A 86 1.91 17.52 -7.05
C ASP A 86 2.19 16.66 -5.80
N ILE A 87 1.15 16.30 -5.05
CA ILE A 87 1.24 15.51 -3.82
C ILE A 87 0.44 14.21 -3.96
N THR A 88 0.92 13.16 -3.32
CA THR A 88 0.19 11.90 -3.17
C THR A 88 0.21 11.49 -1.71
N LEU A 89 -0.72 10.64 -1.29
CA LEU A 89 -0.74 10.11 0.07
C LEU A 89 0.61 9.45 0.43
N TYR A 90 1.26 8.77 -0.52
CA TYR A 90 2.60 8.20 -0.34
C TYR A 90 3.65 9.25 0.04
N HIS A 91 3.70 10.38 -0.65
CA HIS A 91 4.67 11.45 -0.34
C HIS A 91 4.47 12.02 1.07
N VAL A 92 3.23 12.06 1.56
CA VAL A 92 2.94 12.53 2.92
C VAL A 92 3.34 11.49 3.96
N LEU A 93 3.05 10.21 3.71
CA LEU A 93 3.46 9.11 4.58
C LEU A 93 4.98 9.01 4.70
N ASP A 94 5.70 9.17 3.60
CA ASP A 94 7.18 9.15 3.55
C ASP A 94 7.81 10.30 4.33
N LYS A 95 7.16 11.47 4.39
CA LYS A 95 7.63 12.62 5.20
C LYS A 95 7.28 12.52 6.68
N ALA A 96 6.29 11.70 7.05
CA ALA A 96 5.81 11.57 8.41
C ALA A 96 6.48 10.43 9.21
N LEU A 97 7.20 9.53 8.53
CA LEU A 97 7.89 8.36 9.09
C LEU A 97 9.42 8.50 8.97
#